data_AF-A0AAV8XBP7-F1
#
_entry.id   AF-A0AAV8XBP7-F1
#
_cell.length_a   1.000
_cell.length_b   1.000
_cell.length_c   1.000
_cell.angle_alpha   90.00
_cell.angle_beta   90.00
_cell.angle_gamma   90.00
#
_symmetry.space_group_name_H-M   'P 1'
#
loop_
_entity.id
_entity.type
_entity.pdbx_description
1 polymer ?
#
loop_
_entity_poly.entity_id
_entity_poly.type
_entity_poly.pdbx_seq_one_letter_code
_entity_poly.pdbx_strand_id
1 'polypeptide(L)'
;MATSKVIILLTLISTSMGTLEVVRDLVEFNLAGHPVLHKATNWPFDPEVGKRRSRQYQELNGVLGEKAIERLGLGIDGYDRERLEKQRVRDAGHLGGVDYLTP
;
A
#
# COMPACT_ATOMS: atom_id res chain seq x y z
N MET A 1 -48.85 33.27 -34.14
CA MET A 1 -48.80 33.31 -32.66
C MET A 1 -48.30 32.00 -32.04
N ALA A 2 -48.69 30.82 -32.55
CA ALA A 2 -48.23 29.52 -32.02
C ALA A 2 -46.72 29.26 -32.20
N THR A 3 -46.14 29.62 -33.34
CA THR A 3 -44.71 29.43 -33.63
C THR A 3 -43.79 30.21 -32.69
N SER A 4 -44.15 31.46 -32.35
CA SER A 4 -43.40 32.28 -31.38
C SER A 4 -43.44 31.69 -29.96
N LYS A 5 -44.57 31.09 -29.54
CA LYS A 5 -44.69 30.43 -28.24
C LYS A 5 -43.80 29.17 -28.15
N VAL A 6 -43.69 28.41 -29.24
CA VAL A 6 -42.83 27.23 -29.31
C VAL A 6 -41.35 27.61 -29.23
N ILE A 7 -40.93 28.69 -29.90
CA ILE A 7 -39.55 29.18 -29.83
C ILE A 7 -39.21 29.64 -28.41
N ILE A 8 -40.10 30.37 -27.73
CA ILE A 8 -39.90 30.82 -26.34
C ILE A 8 -39.80 29.62 -25.37
N LEU A 9 -40.62 28.59 -25.58
CA LEU A 9 -40.57 27.38 -24.77
C LEU A 9 -39.24 26.63 -24.96
N LEU A 10 -38.76 26.50 -26.20
CA LEU A 10 -37.49 25.85 -26.51
C LEU A 10 -36.30 26.60 -25.90
N THR A 11 -36.28 27.94 -25.97
CA THR A 11 -35.21 28.72 -25.35
C THR A 11 -35.20 28.64 -23.83
N LEU A 12 -36.37 28.55 -23.17
CA LEU A 12 -36.48 28.34 -21.72
C LEU A 12 -36.01 26.94 -21.29
N ILE A 13 -36.27 25.92 -22.12
CA ILE A 13 -35.80 24.55 -21.85
C ILE A 13 -34.28 24.47 -22.04
N SER A 14 -33.73 25.06 -23.10
CA SER A 14 -32.28 25.07 -23.34
C SER A 14 -31.50 25.81 -22.26
N THR A 15 -32.01 26.92 -21.71
CA THR A 15 -31.34 27.65 -20.63
C THR A 15 -31.40 26.90 -19.29
N SER A 16 -32.51 26.21 -19.00
CA SER A 16 -32.62 25.44 -17.75
C SER A 16 -31.72 24.21 -17.70
N MET A 17 -31.53 23.52 -18.84
CA MET A 17 -30.60 22.37 -18.92
C MET A 17 -29.15 22.79 -18.66
N GLY A 18 -28.68 23.88 -19.27
CA GLY A 18 -27.30 24.37 -19.06
C GLY A 18 -27.04 24.84 -17.63
N THR A 19 -28.03 25.43 -16.95
CA THR A 19 -27.86 25.85 -15.55
C THR A 19 -27.75 24.68 -14.58
N LEU A 20 -28.49 23.59 -14.82
CA LEU A 20 -28.47 22.42 -13.95
C LEU A 20 -27.13 21.68 -14.05
N GLU A 21 -26.57 21.57 -15.26
CA GLU A 21 -25.26 20.97 -15.50
C GLU A 21 -24.15 21.76 -14.80
N VAL A 22 -24.14 23.10 -14.91
CA VAL A 22 -23.14 23.93 -14.24
C VAL A 22 -23.20 23.82 -12.71
N VAL A 23 -24.40 23.85 -12.13
CA VAL A 23 -24.57 23.72 -10.67
C VAL A 23 -24.15 22.32 -10.22
N ARG A 24 -24.55 21.28 -10.95
CA ARG A 24 -24.16 19.90 -10.67
C ARG A 24 -22.64 19.73 -10.72
N ASP A 25 -22.00 20.22 -11.77
CA ASP A 25 -20.56 20.11 -11.95
C ASP A 25 -19.79 20.87 -10.85
N LEU A 26 -20.28 22.05 -10.45
CA LEU A 26 -19.71 22.79 -9.32
C LEU A 26 -19.83 22.01 -8.00
N VAL A 27 -21.00 21.43 -7.73
CA VAL A 27 -21.21 20.64 -6.50
C VAL A 27 -20.36 19.38 -6.52
N GLU A 28 -20.35 18.62 -7.61
CA GLU A 28 -19.55 17.41 -7.76
C GLU A 28 -18.05 17.72 -7.62
N PHE A 29 -17.55 18.78 -8.25
CA PHE A 29 -16.15 19.17 -8.18
C PHE A 29 -15.71 19.62 -6.77
N ASN A 30 -16.58 20.31 -6.03
CA ASN A 30 -16.26 20.76 -4.67
C ASN A 30 -16.44 19.66 -3.62
N LEU A 31 -17.39 18.73 -3.82
CA LEU A 31 -17.68 17.67 -2.85
C LEU A 31 -16.79 16.43 -3.06
N ALA A 32 -16.59 16.01 -4.31
CA ALA A 32 -15.87 14.78 -4.66
C ALA A 32 -14.46 15.06 -5.23
N GLY A 33 -14.12 16.32 -5.50
CA GLY A 33 -12.88 16.70 -6.18
C GLY A 33 -12.97 16.50 -7.70
N HIS A 34 -11.92 16.90 -8.42
CA HIS A 34 -11.84 16.63 -9.86
C HIS A 34 -11.86 15.11 -10.09
N PRO A 35 -12.63 14.59 -11.06
CA PRO A 35 -12.55 13.17 -11.43
C PRO A 35 -11.14 12.88 -11.96
N VAL A 36 -10.26 12.41 -11.07
CA VAL A 36 -8.91 11.97 -11.45
C VAL A 36 -9.09 10.64 -12.17
N LEU A 37 -9.16 10.68 -13.50
CA LEU A 37 -9.02 9.50 -14.33
C LEU A 37 -7.72 8.80 -13.90
N HIS A 38 -7.82 7.58 -13.38
CA HIS A 38 -6.66 6.82 -12.94
C HIS A 38 -5.65 6.75 -14.10
N LYS A 39 -4.43 7.25 -13.87
CA LYS A 39 -3.39 7.23 -14.90
C LYS A 39 -3.05 5.78 -15.23
N ALA A 40 -3.09 5.46 -16.52
CA ALA A 40 -2.53 4.21 -17.02
C ALA A 40 -1.05 4.15 -16.58
N THR A 41 -0.74 3.20 -15.71
CA THR A 41 0.60 3.03 -15.14
C THR A 41 1.14 1.69 -15.61
N ASN A 42 2.24 1.72 -16.35
CA ASN A 42 2.96 0.51 -16.75
C ASN A 42 4.00 0.17 -15.68
N TRP A 43 3.93 -1.06 -15.18
CA TRP A 43 4.92 -1.59 -14.25
C TRP A 43 5.79 -2.62 -14.99
N PRO A 44 7.13 -2.52 -14.89
CA PRO A 44 8.01 -3.57 -15.39
C PRO A 44 7.90 -4.78 -14.45
N PHE A 45 6.94 -5.66 -14.74
CA PHE A 45 6.76 -6.91 -13.99
C PHE A 45 7.77 -7.94 -14.46
N ASP A 46 8.67 -8.34 -13.57
CA ASP A 46 9.57 -9.47 -13.78
C ASP A 46 9.10 -10.65 -12.91
N PRO A 47 8.57 -11.74 -13.52
CA PRO A 47 8.06 -12.89 -12.77
C PRO A 47 9.13 -13.63 -11.96
N GLU A 48 10.40 -13.48 -12.32
CA GLU A 48 11.52 -14.21 -11.71
C GLU A 48 12.22 -13.41 -10.61
N VAL A 49 11.85 -12.13 -10.41
CA VAL A 49 12.46 -11.26 -9.40
C VAL A 49 12.33 -11.82 -7.98
N GLY A 50 11.20 -12.46 -7.68
CA GLY A 50 10.94 -13.07 -6.37
C GLY A 50 11.91 -14.19 -6.06
N LYS A 51 12.18 -15.09 -7.03
CA LYS A 51 13.11 -16.21 -6.84
C LYS A 51 14.54 -15.72 -6.60
N ARG A 52 14.99 -14.76 -7.40
CA ARG A 52 16.35 -14.20 -7.28
C ARG A 52 16.55 -13.47 -5.95
N ARG A 53 15.57 -12.65 -5.54
CA ARG A 53 15.61 -11.92 -4.26
C ARG A 53 15.47 -12.84 -3.05
N SER A 54 14.67 -13.90 -3.15
CA SER A 54 14.54 -14.90 -2.09
C SER A 54 15.89 -15.56 -1.81
N ARG A 55 16.61 -15.99 -2.85
CA ARG A 55 17.97 -16.55 -2.69
C ARG A 55 18.91 -15.56 -1.99
N GLN A 56 18.96 -14.31 -2.46
CA GLN A 56 19.79 -13.26 -1.86
C GLN A 56 19.43 -13.00 -0.38
N TYR A 57 18.13 -12.98 -0.07
CA TYR A 57 17.66 -12.79 1.29
C TYR A 57 18.08 -13.95 2.19
N GLN A 58 17.94 -15.18 1.74
CA GLN A 58 18.30 -16.38 2.52
C GLN A 58 19.81 -16.46 2.77
N GLU A 59 20.63 -16.13 1.77
CA GLU A 59 22.09 -16.08 1.91
C GLU A 59 22.51 -15.06 3.00
N LEU A 60 21.85 -13.91 3.06
CA LEU A 60 22.17 -12.84 4.00
C LEU A 60 21.57 -13.06 5.40
N ASN A 61 20.33 -13.54 5.47
CA ASN A 61 19.50 -13.49 6.67
C ASN A 61 19.17 -14.86 7.26
N GLY A 62 19.58 -15.94 6.59
CA GLY A 62 19.15 -17.30 6.94
C GLY A 62 17.89 -17.71 6.19
N VAL A 63 17.62 -19.01 6.15
CA VAL A 63 16.55 -19.59 5.31
C VAL A 63 15.19 -19.00 5.66
N LEU A 64 14.95 -18.74 6.93
CA LEU A 64 13.71 -18.17 7.46
C LEU A 64 13.91 -16.74 8.01
N GLY A 65 15.07 -16.13 7.77
CA GLY A 65 15.40 -14.82 8.29
C GLY A 65 15.86 -14.81 9.75
N GLU A 66 16.23 -15.96 10.31
CA GLU A 66 16.65 -16.11 11.71
C GLU A 66 17.77 -15.13 12.11
N LYS A 67 18.75 -14.90 11.23
CA LYS A 67 19.84 -13.95 11.47
C LYS A 67 19.38 -12.51 11.41
N ALA A 68 18.35 -12.20 10.62
CA ALA A 68 17.79 -10.85 10.58
C ALA A 68 17.01 -10.56 11.87
N ILE A 69 16.22 -11.53 12.33
CA ILE A 69 15.47 -11.44 13.58
C ILE A 69 16.42 -11.27 14.78
N GLU A 70 17.49 -12.07 14.85
CA GLU A 70 18.52 -11.93 15.89
C GLU A 70 19.08 -10.51 15.91
N ARG A 71 19.55 -10.00 14.75
CA ARG A 71 20.09 -8.63 14.62
C ARG A 71 19.10 -7.55 15.04
N LEU A 72 17.81 -7.68 14.70
CA LEU A 72 16.77 -6.74 15.13
C LEU A 72 16.66 -6.70 16.66
N GLY A 73 16.83 -7.84 17.33
CA GLY A 73 16.78 -7.96 18.79
C GLY A 73 18.02 -7.46 19.53
N LEU A 74 19.12 -7.15 18.83
CA LEU A 74 20.37 -6.70 19.46
C LEU A 74 20.41 -5.20 19.77
N GLY A 75 19.52 -4.39 19.16
CA GLY A 75 19.52 -2.94 19.33
C GLY A 75 20.69 -2.22 18.64
N ILE A 76 20.68 -0.88 18.70
CA ILE A 76 21.66 0.00 18.01
C ILE A 76 22.49 0.87 18.96
N ASP A 77 22.38 0.64 20.27
CA ASP A 77 22.99 1.44 21.34
C ASP A 77 24.40 0.97 21.73
N GLY A 78 24.98 0.01 21.00
CA GLY A 78 26.33 -0.49 21.22
C GLY A 78 26.47 -1.62 22.25
N TYR A 79 25.36 -2.09 22.84
CA TYR A 79 25.34 -3.26 23.75
C TYR A 79 24.94 -4.56 23.05
N ASP A 80 25.10 -4.62 21.73
CA ASP A 80 24.74 -5.75 20.89
C ASP A 80 25.43 -7.06 21.33
N ARG A 81 26.73 -7.01 21.64
CA ARG A 81 27.50 -8.19 22.04
C ARG A 81 27.03 -8.78 23.37
N GLU A 82 26.70 -7.93 24.35
CA GLU A 82 26.20 -8.39 25.64
C GLU A 82 24.82 -9.02 25.51
N ARG A 83 23.95 -8.46 24.66
CA ARG A 83 22.63 -9.04 24.38
C ARG A 83 22.75 -10.36 23.64
N LEU A 84 23.65 -10.44 22.66
CA LEU A 84 23.91 -11.67 21.91
C LEU A 84 24.38 -12.79 22.83
N GLU A 85 25.28 -12.50 23.76
CA GLU A 85 25.75 -13.51 24.72
C GLU A 85 24.62 -13.98 25.64
N LYS A 86 23.79 -13.08 26.16
CA LYS A 86 22.60 -13.43 26.95
C LYS A 86 21.62 -14.29 26.15
N GLN A 87 21.43 -13.99 24.86
CA GLN A 87 20.59 -14.79 23.98
C GLN A 87 21.15 -16.19 23.80
N ARG A 88 22.46 -16.33 23.53
CA ARG A 88 23.13 -17.64 23.41
C ARG A 88 23.00 -18.49 24.67
N VAL A 89 23.18 -17.89 25.84
CA VAL A 89 23.03 -18.61 27.12
C VAL A 89 21.59 -19.08 27.33
N ARG A 90 20.60 -18.25 27.00
CA ARG A 90 19.18 -18.64 27.05
C ARG A 90 18.87 -19.77 26.07
N ASP A 91 19.40 -19.69 24.87
CA ASP A 91 19.10 -20.64 23.79
C ASP A 91 19.93 -21.93 23.91
N ALA A 92 20.95 -21.97 24.77
CA ALA A 92 21.71 -23.18 25.07
C ALA A 92 20.78 -24.27 25.63
N GLY A 93 20.63 -25.37 24.89
CA GLY A 93 19.74 -26.47 25.25
C GLY A 93 18.30 -26.36 24.75
N HIS A 94 17.91 -25.22 24.15
CA HIS A 94 16.57 -25.00 23.58
C HIS A 94 16.65 -24.99 22.05
N LEU A 95 15.99 -25.92 21.38
CA LEU A 95 16.01 -26.01 19.90
C LEU A 95 15.11 -24.92 19.31
N GLY A 96 15.66 -23.72 19.12
CA GLY A 96 14.95 -22.64 18.43
C GLY A 96 13.66 -22.17 19.13
N GLY A 97 13.63 -22.27 20.47
CA GLY A 97 12.49 -21.84 21.29
C GLY A 97 11.53 -22.96 21.71
N VAL A 98 11.82 -24.22 21.37
CA VAL A 98 11.09 -25.40 21.90
C VAL A 98 11.98 -26.11 22.91
N ASP A 99 11.46 -26.34 24.11
CA ASP A 99 12.19 -26.99 25.19
C ASP A 99 12.31 -28.50 24.90
N TYR A 100 13.51 -29.07 25.03
CA TYR A 100 13.79 -30.48 24.67
C TYR A 100 12.89 -31.48 25.44
N LEU A 101 12.34 -31.04 26.57
CA LEU A 101 11.50 -31.83 27.47
C LEU A 101 9.98 -31.58 27.30
N THR A 102 9.59 -30.57 26.52
CA THR A 102 8.18 -30.28 26.19
C THR A 102 8.07 -29.82 24.73
N PRO A 103 7.85 -30.75 23.78
CA PRO A 103 7.63 -30.43 22.38
C PRO A 103 6.30 -29.72 22.12
#